data_AF-A0A2H9LMQ7-F1
#
_entry.id   AF-A0A2H9LMQ7-F1
#
_cell.length_a   1.000
_cell.length_b   1.000
_cell.length_c   1.000
_cell.angle_alpha   90.00
_cell.angle_beta   90.00
_cell.angle_gamma   90.00
#
_symmetry.space_group_name_H-M   'P 1'
#
loop_
_entity.id
_entity.type
_entity.pdbx_description
1 polymer ?
#
loop_
_entity_poly.entity_id
_entity_poly.type
_entity_poly.pdbx_seq_one_letter_code
_entity_poly.pdbx_strand_id
1 'polypeptide(L)'
;MSESIGFVCGTKGDSVAFFLNKEVNLSFGQIVRIDSDERSFYARVVNAESSSTLDTIEQLREAEGREAYGPYSAYRSVDAILFLEKRAAKARSPTFNPDYRDKVYTASEEDCSVLKLSGALELGRLRSGEQLLGSAGISIEAIPLMMDMFGMTGSGKTNTELILNAQIIDRSPETVAIIFDFAGQLLDGKGIKPQKGLKDHALFHSKVRYYSAKDKKWPWACTR
;
A
#
# COMPACT_ATOMS: atom_id res chain seq x y z
N MET A 1 -12.86 13.76 15.39
CA MET A 1 -13.62 12.55 15.00
C MET A 1 -13.68 12.55 13.49
N SER A 2 -13.31 11.45 12.85
CA SER A 2 -13.39 11.30 11.39
C SER A 2 -14.85 11.24 10.95
N GLU A 3 -15.18 11.98 9.90
CA GLU A 3 -16.52 11.97 9.32
C GLU A 3 -16.72 10.67 8.52
N SER A 4 -17.93 10.11 8.59
CA SER A 4 -18.29 8.93 7.81
C SER A 4 -18.30 9.30 6.33
N ILE A 5 -17.61 8.54 5.50
CA ILE A 5 -17.57 8.76 4.05
C ILE A 5 -18.66 8.01 3.30
N GLY A 6 -19.33 7.06 3.96
CA GLY A 6 -20.31 6.20 3.32
C GLY A 6 -20.90 5.17 4.28
N PHE A 7 -21.65 4.22 3.74
CA PHE A 7 -22.20 3.11 4.50
C PHE A 7 -22.30 1.82 3.66
N VAL A 8 -22.16 0.68 4.34
CA VAL A 8 -22.22 -0.65 3.72
C VAL A 8 -23.61 -0.92 3.14
N CYS A 9 -23.66 -1.35 1.88
CA CYS A 9 -24.89 -1.75 1.21
C CYS A 9 -24.99 -3.25 0.96
N GLY A 10 -23.87 -3.98 0.94
CA GLY A 10 -23.89 -5.43 0.82
C GLY A 10 -22.53 -6.08 1.01
N THR A 11 -22.54 -7.37 1.32
CA THR A 11 -21.32 -8.18 1.45
C THR A 11 -21.49 -9.54 0.78
N LYS A 12 -20.41 -10.07 0.22
CA LYS A 12 -20.38 -11.38 -0.44
C LYS A 12 -18.98 -12.00 -0.33
N GLY A 13 -18.85 -13.03 0.50
CA GLY A 13 -17.52 -13.51 0.91
C GLY A 13 -16.74 -12.37 1.57
N ASP A 14 -15.47 -12.20 1.21
CA ASP A 14 -14.63 -11.09 1.69
C ASP A 14 -14.87 -9.77 0.93
N SER A 15 -15.75 -9.76 -0.09
CA SER A 15 -16.11 -8.53 -0.80
C SER A 15 -17.17 -7.74 -0.04
N VAL A 16 -16.96 -6.44 0.09
CA VAL A 16 -17.91 -5.48 0.65
C VAL A 16 -18.20 -4.38 -0.38
N ALA A 17 -19.48 -4.09 -0.56
CA ALA A 17 -19.97 -2.98 -1.35
C ALA A 17 -20.51 -1.89 -0.41
N PHE A 18 -20.21 -0.64 -0.71
CA PHE A 18 -20.70 0.50 0.06
C PHE A 18 -20.98 1.71 -0.83
N PHE A 19 -21.91 2.54 -0.40
CA PHE A 19 -22.22 3.82 -1.07
C PHE A 19 -21.40 4.95 -0.44
N LEU A 20 -20.88 5.83 -1.28
CA LEU A 20 -20.17 7.04 -0.86
C LEU A 20 -21.08 8.25 -0.78
N ASN A 21 -20.88 9.05 0.27
CA ASN A 21 -21.49 10.36 0.42
C ASN A 21 -21.09 11.29 -0.73
N LYS A 22 -21.94 12.28 -1.01
CA LYS A 22 -21.66 13.30 -2.04
C LYS A 22 -20.30 13.96 -1.79
N GLU A 23 -19.61 14.27 -2.89
CA GLU A 23 -18.31 14.95 -2.91
C GLU A 23 -17.12 14.15 -2.35
N VAL A 24 -17.34 12.94 -1.84
CA VAL A 24 -16.24 12.07 -1.42
C VAL A 24 -15.70 11.25 -2.61
N ASN A 25 -14.37 11.22 -2.73
CA ASN A 25 -13.66 10.41 -3.72
C ASN A 25 -12.73 9.40 -3.04
N LEU A 26 -12.74 8.16 -3.52
CA LEU A 26 -11.79 7.12 -3.14
C LEU A 26 -11.01 6.65 -4.37
N SER A 27 -9.74 6.30 -4.15
CA SER A 27 -8.86 5.78 -5.19
C SER A 27 -8.67 4.27 -5.10
N PHE A 28 -8.36 3.63 -6.23
CA PHE A 28 -7.94 2.23 -6.25
C PHE A 28 -6.76 1.99 -5.29
N GLY A 29 -6.85 0.91 -4.52
CA GLY A 29 -5.85 0.50 -3.53
C GLY A 29 -5.91 1.26 -2.21
N GLN A 30 -6.77 2.28 -2.08
CA GLN A 30 -6.96 2.99 -0.82
C GLN A 30 -7.58 2.06 0.23
N ILE A 31 -7.11 2.17 1.47
CA ILE A 31 -7.63 1.41 2.60
C ILE A 31 -8.74 2.23 3.28
N VAL A 32 -9.85 1.57 3.56
CA VAL A 32 -10.97 2.12 4.34
C VAL A 32 -11.17 1.29 5.60
N ARG A 33 -11.75 1.94 6.62
CA ARG A 33 -12.15 1.33 7.88
C ARG A 33 -13.67 1.30 7.96
N ILE A 34 -14.23 0.17 8.39
CA ILE A 34 -15.68 -0.02 8.54
C ILE A 34 -15.93 -0.38 10.00
N ASP A 35 -16.68 0.46 10.71
CA ASP A 35 -17.00 0.21 12.12
C ASP A 35 -18.34 -0.51 12.23
N SER A 36 -18.32 -1.63 12.96
CA SER A 36 -19.41 -2.58 13.15
C SER A 36 -19.45 -3.01 14.61
N ASP A 37 -20.31 -2.37 15.42
CA ASP A 37 -20.37 -2.54 16.88
C ASP A 37 -18.98 -2.44 17.58
N GLU A 38 -18.48 -3.55 18.14
CA GLU A 38 -17.18 -3.66 18.82
C GLU A 38 -16.01 -3.97 17.87
N ARG A 39 -16.26 -4.02 16.57
CA ARG A 39 -15.31 -4.46 15.55
C ARG A 39 -15.02 -3.33 14.57
N SER A 40 -13.77 -3.27 14.13
CA SER A 40 -13.38 -2.45 12.98
C SER A 40 -12.81 -3.35 11.90
N PHE A 41 -13.39 -3.31 10.72
CA PHE A 41 -12.89 -4.02 9.55
C PHE A 41 -12.06 -3.08 8.68
N TYR A 42 -11.03 -3.61 8.03
CA TYR A 42 -10.26 -2.89 7.03
C TYR A 42 -10.43 -3.56 5.67
N ALA A 43 -10.72 -2.73 4.67
CA ALA A 43 -10.93 -3.16 3.31
C ALA A 43 -10.07 -2.34 2.34
N ARG A 44 -9.62 -2.98 1.25
CA ARG A 44 -8.89 -2.32 0.16
C ARG A 44 -9.85 -2.08 -1.00
N VAL A 45 -9.96 -0.82 -1.43
CA VAL A 45 -10.77 -0.44 -2.61
C VAL A 45 -10.22 -1.09 -3.86
N VAL A 46 -11.07 -1.84 -4.57
CA VAL A 46 -10.73 -2.51 -5.84
C VAL A 46 -11.49 -1.94 -7.03
N ASN A 47 -12.65 -1.34 -6.80
CA ASN A 47 -13.44 -0.69 -7.84
C ASN A 47 -14.26 0.47 -7.27
N ALA A 48 -14.51 1.50 -8.07
CA ALA A 48 -15.35 2.62 -7.70
C ALA A 48 -16.12 3.10 -8.94
N GLU A 49 -17.42 2.84 -8.95
CA GLU A 49 -18.31 3.07 -10.08
C GLU A 49 -19.34 4.16 -9.77
N SER A 50 -19.74 4.90 -10.80
CA SER A 50 -20.84 5.87 -10.72
C SER A 50 -22.10 5.27 -11.33
N SER A 51 -23.21 5.33 -10.60
CA SER A 51 -24.49 4.75 -11.00
C SER A 51 -25.63 5.75 -10.70
N SER A 52 -26.84 5.45 -11.18
CA SER A 52 -28.01 6.34 -11.02
C SER A 52 -29.13 5.67 -10.22
N THR A 53 -29.84 6.44 -9.39
CA THR A 53 -31.02 5.95 -8.65
C THR A 53 -32.22 5.62 -9.55
N LEU A 54 -32.12 5.84 -10.87
CA LEU A 54 -33.04 5.28 -11.85
C LEU A 54 -33.05 3.74 -11.85
N ASP A 55 -31.94 3.12 -11.43
CA ASP A 55 -31.86 1.68 -11.28
C ASP A 55 -32.53 1.26 -9.96
N THR A 56 -33.55 0.41 -10.05
CA THR A 56 -34.47 0.11 -8.95
C THR A 56 -33.91 -1.00 -8.06
N ILE A 57 -33.01 -0.64 -7.15
CA ILE A 57 -32.50 -1.54 -6.09
C ILE A 57 -33.21 -1.20 -4.78
N GLU A 58 -33.73 -2.20 -4.05
CA GLU A 58 -34.43 -2.00 -2.77
C GLU A 58 -33.59 -1.21 -1.75
N GLN A 59 -32.28 -1.47 -1.73
CA GLN A 59 -31.31 -0.77 -0.86
C GLN A 59 -31.18 0.72 -1.20
N LEU A 60 -31.42 1.11 -2.46
CA LEU A 60 -31.42 2.51 -2.88
C LEU A 60 -32.72 3.21 -2.47
N ARG A 61 -33.87 2.53 -2.53
CA ARG A 61 -35.14 3.09 -2.04
C ARG A 61 -35.08 3.46 -0.56
N GLU A 62 -34.39 2.68 0.25
CA GLU A 62 -34.16 3.00 1.66
C GLU A 62 -33.13 4.14 1.84
N ALA A 63 -32.24 4.34 0.88
CA ALA A 63 -31.23 5.41 0.87
C ALA A 63 -31.76 6.74 0.32
N GLU A 64 -32.78 6.73 -0.57
CA GLU A 64 -33.46 7.90 -1.17
C GLU A 64 -34.12 8.83 -0.14
N GLY A 65 -34.28 8.38 1.11
CA GLY A 65 -34.73 9.20 2.24
C GLY A 65 -33.63 10.04 2.92
N ARG A 66 -32.37 9.96 2.48
CA ARG A 66 -31.25 10.78 3.01
C ARG A 66 -31.00 12.01 2.13
N GLU A 67 -30.60 13.13 2.73
CA GLU A 67 -30.20 14.36 2.01
C GLU A 67 -29.17 14.12 0.88
N ALA A 68 -28.37 13.06 1.01
CA ALA A 68 -27.37 12.66 0.02
C ALA A 68 -27.95 12.06 -1.27
N TYR A 69 -29.11 11.39 -1.26
CA TYR A 69 -29.66 10.72 -2.44
C TYR A 69 -31.11 11.16 -2.65
N GLY A 70 -31.34 11.93 -3.72
CA GLY A 70 -32.68 12.30 -4.15
C GLY A 70 -33.20 11.39 -5.26
N PRO A 71 -34.49 11.50 -5.63
CA PRO A 71 -34.98 10.89 -6.86
C PRO A 71 -34.16 11.42 -8.04
N TYR A 72 -33.74 10.52 -8.94
CA TYR A 72 -32.88 10.85 -10.10
C TYR A 72 -31.48 11.38 -9.74
N SER A 73 -30.88 10.89 -8.66
CA SER A 73 -29.51 11.26 -8.29
C SER A 73 -28.47 10.27 -8.80
N ALA A 74 -27.25 10.76 -9.02
CA ALA A 74 -26.09 9.91 -9.22
C ALA A 74 -25.51 9.53 -7.85
N TYR A 75 -25.18 8.26 -7.68
CA TYR A 75 -24.48 7.74 -6.51
C TYR A 75 -23.18 7.07 -6.94
N ARG A 76 -22.26 6.93 -6.00
CA ARG A 76 -21.01 6.22 -6.22
C ARG A 76 -20.99 4.95 -5.38
N SER A 77 -20.91 3.82 -6.06
CA SER A 77 -20.76 2.50 -5.46
C SER A 77 -19.29 2.12 -5.45
N VAL A 78 -18.82 1.53 -4.36
CA VAL A 78 -17.42 1.12 -4.20
C VAL A 78 -17.38 -0.34 -3.79
N ASP A 79 -16.60 -1.12 -4.52
CA ASP A 79 -16.25 -2.48 -4.13
C ASP A 79 -14.88 -2.47 -3.45
N ALA A 80 -14.81 -3.13 -2.29
CA ALA A 80 -13.59 -3.34 -1.55
C ALA A 80 -13.47 -4.78 -1.06
N ILE A 81 -12.24 -5.21 -0.82
CA ILE A 81 -11.94 -6.55 -0.29
C ILE A 81 -11.47 -6.40 1.15
N LEU A 82 -12.18 -7.07 2.07
CA LEU A 82 -11.83 -7.18 3.48
C LEU A 82 -10.54 -7.98 3.62
N PHE A 83 -9.61 -7.48 4.44
CA PHE A 83 -8.35 -8.17 4.69
C PHE A 83 -7.95 -8.19 6.17
N LEU A 84 -8.59 -7.39 7.02
CA LEU A 84 -8.31 -7.35 8.44
C LEU A 84 -9.56 -7.05 9.26
N GLU A 85 -9.68 -7.70 10.41
CA GLU A 85 -10.65 -7.42 11.45
C GLU A 85 -9.89 -7.10 12.76
N LYS A 86 -10.23 -5.97 13.37
CA LYS A 86 -9.75 -5.56 14.69
C LYS A 86 -10.89 -5.67 15.69
N ARG A 87 -10.65 -6.40 16.78
CA ARG A 87 -11.52 -6.42 17.96
C ARG A 87 -10.68 -6.13 19.21
N ALA A 88 -11.03 -5.07 19.93
CA ALA A 88 -10.20 -4.52 21.01
C ALA A 88 -8.75 -4.31 20.54
N ALA A 89 -7.78 -4.96 21.19
CA ALA A 89 -6.35 -4.86 20.86
C ALA A 89 -5.85 -5.94 19.88
N LYS A 90 -6.73 -6.83 19.39
CA LYS A 90 -6.33 -7.95 18.53
C LYS A 90 -6.74 -7.69 17.08
N ALA A 91 -5.80 -7.86 16.17
CA ALA A 91 -6.02 -7.85 14.72
C ALA A 91 -5.88 -9.27 14.18
N ARG A 92 -6.80 -9.66 13.30
CA ARG A 92 -6.89 -11.01 12.70
C ARG A 92 -7.49 -10.93 11.30
N SER A 93 -7.47 -12.04 10.57
CA SER A 93 -8.25 -12.18 9.35
C SER A 93 -9.75 -12.02 9.63
N PRO A 94 -10.52 -11.41 8.72
CA PRO A 94 -11.96 -11.28 8.86
C PRO A 94 -12.63 -12.64 9.11
N THR A 95 -13.40 -12.74 10.18
CA THR A 95 -14.20 -13.93 10.49
C THR A 95 -15.68 -13.74 10.16
N PHE A 96 -16.11 -12.49 10.13
CA PHE A 96 -17.46 -12.07 9.79
C PHE A 96 -17.39 -10.87 8.86
N ASN A 97 -18.51 -10.59 8.21
CA ASN A 97 -18.68 -9.42 7.39
C ASN A 97 -19.22 -8.26 8.22
N PRO A 98 -18.97 -7.00 7.82
CA PRO A 98 -19.70 -5.87 8.35
C PRO A 98 -21.19 -5.97 7.99
N ASP A 99 -22.02 -5.37 8.81
CA ASP A 99 -23.47 -5.38 8.68
C ASP A 99 -23.97 -4.28 7.74
N TYR A 100 -25.20 -4.44 7.29
CA TYR A 100 -25.87 -3.44 6.46
C TYR A 100 -25.96 -2.11 7.20
N ARG A 101 -25.57 -1.01 6.52
CA ARG A 101 -25.48 0.38 7.01
C ARG A 101 -24.36 0.68 8.00
N ASP A 102 -23.43 -0.24 8.23
CA ASP A 102 -22.22 0.08 8.97
C ASP A 102 -21.46 1.23 8.30
N LYS A 103 -20.89 2.10 9.14
CA LYS A 103 -20.26 3.34 8.69
C LYS A 103 -18.87 3.08 8.15
N VAL A 104 -18.58 3.69 7.01
CA VAL A 104 -17.28 3.61 6.35
C VAL A 104 -16.50 4.90 6.58
N TYR A 105 -15.21 4.78 6.85
CA TYR A 105 -14.26 5.86 7.13
C TYR A 105 -13.01 5.70 6.27
N THR A 106 -12.35 6.80 5.90
CA THR A 106 -10.98 6.74 5.39
C THR A 106 -10.03 6.28 6.49
N ALA A 107 -8.99 5.50 6.12
CA ALA A 107 -7.94 5.15 7.08
C ALA A 107 -7.21 6.41 7.57
N SER A 108 -6.95 6.48 8.87
CA SER A 108 -6.23 7.58 9.52
C SER A 108 -4.78 7.19 9.90
N GLU A 109 -4.05 8.12 10.52
CA GLU A 109 -2.71 7.81 11.06
C GLU A 109 -2.79 6.79 12.21
N GLU A 110 -3.82 6.86 13.05
CA GLU A 110 -4.01 5.90 14.14
C GLU A 110 -4.22 4.48 13.60
N ASP A 111 -4.89 4.34 12.45
CA ASP A 111 -5.09 3.06 11.77
C ASP A 111 -3.79 2.43 11.28
N CYS A 112 -2.77 3.25 10.97
CA CYS A 112 -1.47 2.74 10.53
C CYS A 112 -0.81 1.84 11.61
N SER A 113 -1.05 2.14 12.89
CA SER A 113 -0.56 1.31 14.01
C SER A 113 -1.22 -0.07 14.05
N VAL A 114 -2.48 -0.17 13.61
CA VAL A 114 -3.22 -1.43 13.52
C VAL A 114 -2.73 -2.26 12.34
N LEU A 115 -2.49 -1.60 11.20
CA LEU A 115 -2.05 -2.25 9.97
C LEU A 115 -0.61 -2.77 10.05
N LYS A 116 0.22 -2.24 10.96
CA LYS A 116 1.62 -2.65 11.19
C LYS A 116 2.45 -2.72 9.90
N LEU A 117 2.28 -1.71 9.05
CA LEU A 117 2.94 -1.65 7.73
C LEU A 117 4.39 -1.18 7.79
N SER A 118 4.83 -0.64 8.92
CA SER A 118 6.20 -0.17 9.09
C SER A 118 7.18 -1.33 9.18
N GLY A 119 8.38 -1.14 8.64
CA GLY A 119 9.48 -2.09 8.70
C GLY A 119 10.82 -1.37 8.76
N ALA A 120 11.87 -2.08 9.17
CA ALA A 120 13.21 -1.50 9.30
C ALA A 120 13.77 -0.98 7.97
N LEU A 121 13.35 -1.61 6.85
CA LEU A 121 13.65 -1.19 5.49
C LEU A 121 12.47 -0.42 4.91
N GLU A 122 12.49 0.91 5.05
CA GLU A 122 11.40 1.77 4.59
C GLU A 122 11.39 1.88 3.06
N LEU A 123 10.27 1.52 2.43
CA LEU A 123 10.12 1.56 0.97
C LEU A 123 9.28 2.75 0.50
N GLY A 124 8.41 3.27 1.36
CA GLY A 124 7.55 4.40 1.00
C GLY A 124 6.48 4.66 2.05
N ARG A 125 5.37 5.23 1.61
CA ARG A 125 4.24 5.63 2.48
C ARG A 125 2.93 5.13 1.92
N LEU A 126 1.98 4.85 2.81
CA LEU A 126 0.63 4.47 2.43
C LEU A 126 -0.10 5.70 1.86
N ARG A 127 -0.77 5.57 0.72
CA ARG A 127 -1.56 6.65 0.12
C ARG A 127 -3.02 6.54 0.54
N SER A 128 -3.63 7.66 0.96
CA SER A 128 -5.06 7.78 1.24
C SER A 128 -5.63 8.99 0.50
N GLY A 129 -6.14 8.75 -0.71
CA GLY A 129 -6.53 9.82 -1.63
C GLY A 129 -5.34 10.70 -2.00
N GLU A 130 -5.45 12.00 -1.70
CA GLU A 130 -4.39 13.00 -1.91
C GLU A 130 -3.39 13.08 -0.75
N GLN A 131 -3.68 12.40 0.36
CA GLN A 131 -2.84 12.42 1.55
C GLN A 131 -1.89 11.21 1.60
N LEU A 132 -0.74 11.41 2.24
CA LEU A 132 0.19 10.34 2.59
C LEU A 132 0.03 10.03 4.08
N LEU A 133 -0.15 8.75 4.39
CA LEU A 133 -0.19 8.21 5.74
C LEU A 133 1.17 7.61 6.09
N GLY A 134 1.23 6.86 7.20
CA GLY A 134 2.44 6.29 7.79
C GLY A 134 3.35 5.52 6.83
N SER A 135 4.56 5.23 7.32
CA SER A 135 5.58 4.51 6.55
C SER A 135 5.18 3.06 6.28
N ALA A 136 5.57 2.60 5.09
CA ALA A 136 5.46 1.21 4.65
C ALA A 136 6.87 0.67 4.40
N GLY A 137 7.18 -0.47 4.99
CA GLY A 137 8.51 -1.07 4.91
C GLY A 137 8.49 -2.58 5.05
N ILE A 138 9.67 -3.16 4.89
CA ILE A 138 9.90 -4.59 5.03
C ILE A 138 10.71 -4.83 6.30
N SER A 139 10.33 -5.85 7.08
CA SER A 139 11.18 -6.27 8.19
C SER A 139 12.43 -6.99 7.69
N ILE A 140 13.57 -6.75 8.32
CA ILE A 140 14.83 -7.45 7.99
C ILE A 140 14.66 -8.97 8.17
N GLU A 141 13.84 -9.42 9.14
CA GLU A 141 13.56 -10.85 9.33
C GLU A 141 12.80 -11.50 8.17
N ALA A 142 12.18 -10.71 7.29
CA ALA A 142 11.48 -11.23 6.12
C ALA A 142 12.40 -11.48 4.92
N ILE A 143 13.61 -10.89 4.88
CA ILE A 143 14.56 -11.06 3.75
C ILE A 143 14.86 -12.53 3.46
N PRO A 144 15.15 -13.40 4.45
CA PRO A 144 15.48 -14.81 4.21
C PRO A 144 14.33 -15.62 3.61
N LEU A 145 13.09 -15.12 3.63
CA LEU A 145 11.93 -15.79 3.05
C LEU A 145 11.89 -15.72 1.51
N MET A 146 12.90 -15.10 0.90
CA MET A 146 13.01 -14.79 -0.52
C MET A 146 11.96 -13.78 -0.98
N MET A 147 12.39 -12.81 -1.79
CA MET A 147 11.52 -11.78 -2.35
C MET A 147 11.65 -11.82 -3.86
N ASP A 148 10.51 -11.66 -4.54
CA ASP A 148 10.46 -11.50 -5.99
C ASP A 148 9.70 -10.20 -6.32
N MET A 149 10.14 -9.51 -7.36
CA MET A 149 9.61 -8.20 -7.74
C MET A 149 9.10 -8.21 -9.18
N PHE A 150 7.78 -8.16 -9.31
CA PHE A 150 7.09 -8.16 -10.60
C PHE A 150 6.57 -6.77 -10.97
N GLY A 151 6.58 -6.48 -12.27
CA GLY A 151 6.03 -5.25 -12.80
C GLY A 151 6.39 -5.05 -14.26
N MET A 152 5.57 -4.30 -14.99
CA MET A 152 5.85 -3.96 -16.40
C MET A 152 7.02 -2.98 -16.52
N THR A 153 7.56 -2.81 -17.72
CA THR A 153 8.56 -1.76 -17.97
C THR A 153 7.97 -0.39 -17.63
N GLY A 154 8.73 0.44 -16.92
CA GLY A 154 8.25 1.74 -16.45
C GLY A 154 7.43 1.72 -15.14
N SER A 155 7.17 0.55 -14.55
CA SER A 155 6.42 0.45 -13.28
C SER A 155 7.21 0.81 -12.02
N GLY A 156 8.49 1.20 -12.17
CA GLY A 156 9.33 1.59 -11.03
C GLY A 156 10.13 0.49 -10.35
N LYS A 157 10.23 -0.73 -10.90
CA LYS A 157 11.01 -1.84 -10.29
C LYS A 157 12.43 -1.44 -9.88
N THR A 158 13.19 -0.89 -10.80
CA THR A 158 14.57 -0.43 -10.56
C THR A 158 14.64 0.65 -9.48
N ASN A 159 13.62 1.52 -9.39
CA ASN A 159 13.54 2.52 -8.32
C ASN A 159 13.31 1.85 -6.97
N THR A 160 12.40 0.87 -6.89
CA THR A 160 12.17 0.09 -5.68
C THR A 160 13.42 -0.65 -5.23
N GLU A 161 14.17 -1.25 -6.16
CA GLU A 161 15.47 -1.88 -5.87
C GLU A 161 16.50 -0.87 -5.34
N LEU A 162 16.59 0.32 -5.92
CA LEU A 162 17.50 1.37 -5.44
C LEU A 162 17.17 1.79 -4.00
N ILE A 163 15.89 2.04 -3.71
CA ILE A 163 15.45 2.43 -2.36
C ILE A 163 15.71 1.29 -1.36
N LEU A 164 15.35 0.05 -1.70
CA LEU A 164 15.61 -1.10 -0.84
C LEU A 164 17.10 -1.27 -0.52
N ASN A 165 17.97 -1.16 -1.54
CA ASN A 165 19.42 -1.29 -1.32
C ASN A 165 20.02 -0.09 -0.58
N ALA A 166 19.49 1.12 -0.76
CA ALA A 166 19.86 2.27 0.07
C ALA A 166 19.54 2.02 1.55
N GLN A 167 18.35 1.50 1.85
CA GLN A 167 17.97 1.12 3.22
C GLN A 167 18.90 0.05 3.81
N ILE A 168 19.32 -0.93 3.00
CA ILE A 168 20.29 -1.95 3.45
C ILE A 168 21.64 -1.31 3.77
N ILE A 169 22.12 -0.35 2.97
CA ILE A 169 23.34 0.40 3.26
C ILE A 169 23.22 1.17 4.57
N ASP A 170 22.10 1.85 4.80
CA ASP A 170 21.86 2.61 6.03
C ASP A 170 21.91 1.72 7.27
N ARG A 171 21.33 0.52 7.19
CA ARG A 171 21.23 -0.45 8.28
C ARG A 171 22.46 -1.33 8.49
N SER A 172 23.43 -1.34 7.59
CA SER A 172 24.66 -2.12 7.78
C SER A 172 25.38 -1.74 9.10
N PRO A 173 25.82 -2.73 9.91
CA PRO A 173 25.98 -4.15 9.57
C PRO A 173 24.78 -5.07 9.87
N GLU A 174 23.63 -4.55 10.31
CA GLU A 174 22.45 -5.35 10.68
C GLU A 174 21.92 -6.19 9.50
N THR A 175 21.99 -5.63 8.30
CA THR A 175 21.66 -6.30 7.05
C THR A 175 22.66 -5.92 5.96
N VAL A 176 22.94 -6.86 5.06
CA VAL A 176 23.87 -6.70 3.94
C VAL A 176 23.35 -7.41 2.69
N ALA A 177 23.69 -6.90 1.52
CA ALA A 177 23.30 -7.49 0.23
C ALA A 177 24.51 -7.69 -0.67
N ILE A 178 24.43 -8.71 -1.52
CA ILE A 178 25.31 -8.91 -2.67
C ILE A 178 24.47 -8.65 -3.92
N ILE A 179 24.86 -7.67 -4.72
CA ILE A 179 24.08 -7.20 -5.87
C ILE A 179 24.84 -7.53 -7.15
N PHE A 180 24.14 -8.15 -8.10
CA PHE A 180 24.64 -8.36 -9.46
C PHE A 180 23.99 -7.36 -10.41
N ASP A 181 24.68 -6.25 -10.68
CA ASP A 181 24.19 -5.21 -11.60
C ASP A 181 24.76 -5.42 -13.01
N PHE A 182 23.99 -6.07 -13.87
CA PHE A 182 24.40 -6.35 -15.25
C PHE A 182 24.25 -5.13 -16.18
N ALA A 183 23.35 -4.21 -15.87
CA ALA A 183 22.98 -3.10 -16.77
C ALA A 183 23.61 -1.75 -16.37
N GLY A 184 24.21 -1.67 -15.18
CA GLY A 184 24.69 -0.43 -14.57
C GLY A 184 23.54 0.45 -14.06
N GLN A 185 22.35 -0.13 -13.88
CA GLN A 185 21.16 0.63 -13.49
C GLN A 185 21.15 0.93 -11.99
N LEU A 186 21.70 0.03 -11.17
CA LEU A 186 21.71 0.19 -9.72
C LEU A 186 22.94 0.97 -9.26
N LEU A 187 24.12 0.65 -9.79
CA LEU A 187 25.36 1.33 -9.40
C LEU A 187 25.39 2.77 -9.90
N ASP A 188 25.18 2.97 -11.21
CA ASP A 188 25.35 4.27 -11.89
C ASP A 188 24.03 5.02 -12.13
N GLY A 189 22.88 4.40 -11.86
CA GLY A 189 21.57 4.97 -12.19
C GLY A 189 21.27 5.01 -13.70
N LYS A 190 21.95 4.21 -14.52
CA LYS A 190 21.88 4.31 -15.99
C LYS A 190 20.42 4.24 -16.49
N GLY A 191 19.98 5.26 -17.23
CA GLY A 191 18.64 5.32 -17.78
C GLY A 191 17.55 5.76 -16.80
N ILE A 192 17.93 6.18 -15.58
CA ILE A 192 17.04 6.76 -14.56
C ILE A 192 17.18 8.29 -14.60
N LYS A 193 16.08 9.02 -14.35
CA LYS A 193 16.07 10.49 -14.30
C LYS A 193 15.54 10.99 -12.95
N PRO A 194 16.30 11.81 -12.19
CA PRO A 194 17.71 12.14 -12.43
C PRO A 194 18.59 10.88 -12.38
N GLN A 195 19.73 10.90 -13.10
CA GLN A 195 20.65 9.76 -13.15
C GLN A 195 21.39 9.63 -11.82
N LYS A 196 20.76 8.97 -10.85
CA LYS A 196 21.28 8.68 -9.52
C LYS A 196 21.20 7.20 -9.23
N GLY A 197 22.31 6.60 -8.83
CA GLY A 197 22.42 5.22 -8.41
C GLY A 197 22.90 5.09 -6.97
N LEU A 198 23.27 3.88 -6.57
CA LEU A 198 23.82 3.59 -5.24
C LEU A 198 25.15 4.30 -4.99
N LYS A 199 25.94 4.59 -6.05
CA LYS A 199 27.19 5.35 -5.92
C LYS A 199 27.00 6.76 -5.35
N ASP A 200 25.81 7.32 -5.52
CA ASP A 200 25.46 8.66 -5.07
C ASP A 200 24.95 8.65 -3.61
N HIS A 201 24.88 7.48 -2.98
CA HIS A 201 24.47 7.34 -1.58
C HIS A 201 25.55 7.90 -0.63
N ALA A 202 25.15 8.64 0.40
CA ALA A 202 26.07 9.32 1.31
C ALA A 202 27.09 8.38 1.99
N LEU A 203 26.68 7.14 2.24
CA LEU A 203 27.50 6.10 2.87
C LEU A 203 28.19 5.16 1.88
N PHE A 204 28.16 5.44 0.57
CA PHE A 204 28.67 4.53 -0.45
C PHE A 204 30.16 4.19 -0.22
N HIS A 205 31.01 5.20 -0.04
CA HIS A 205 32.46 4.98 0.11
C HIS A 205 32.87 4.29 1.41
N SER A 206 32.02 4.33 2.44
CA SER A 206 32.29 3.71 3.75
C SER A 206 31.67 2.33 3.91
N LYS A 207 30.53 2.07 3.26
CA LYS A 207 29.74 0.85 3.46
C LYS A 207 29.59 -0.04 2.23
N VAL A 208 29.96 0.42 1.04
CA VAL A 208 29.82 -0.35 -0.21
C VAL A 208 31.18 -0.68 -0.79
N ARG A 209 31.34 -1.95 -1.18
CA ARG A 209 32.43 -2.40 -2.05
C ARG A 209 31.83 -2.81 -3.37
N TYR A 210 32.34 -2.26 -4.47
CA TYR A 210 31.94 -2.65 -5.81
C TYR A 210 33.14 -3.20 -6.57
N TYR A 211 32.87 -4.13 -7.48
CA TYR A 211 33.87 -4.73 -8.34
C TYR A 211 33.36 -4.67 -9.77
N SER A 212 34.24 -4.27 -10.69
CA SER A 212 33.90 -4.11 -12.10
C SER A 212 34.95 -4.79 -12.96
N ALA A 213 34.51 -5.64 -13.88
CA ALA A 213 35.39 -6.25 -14.88
C ALA A 213 36.07 -5.18 -15.77
N LYS A 214 35.40 -4.04 -15.99
CA LYS A 214 35.94 -2.93 -16.80
C LYS A 214 37.13 -2.25 -16.14
N ASP A 215 37.15 -2.21 -14.81
CA ASP A 215 38.20 -1.53 -14.05
C ASP A 215 39.44 -2.40 -13.82
N LYS A 216 39.45 -3.65 -14.34
CA LYS A 216 40.49 -4.67 -14.15
C LYS A 216 40.87 -4.94 -12.69
N LYS A 217 40.13 -4.40 -11.72
CA LYS A 217 40.29 -4.65 -10.29
C LYS A 217 39.46 -5.85 -9.89
N TRP A 218 39.95 -7.04 -10.22
CA TRP A 218 39.43 -8.30 -9.71
C TRP A 218 40.35 -8.75 -8.56
N PRO A 219 39.90 -8.78 -7.29
CA PRO A 219 40.77 -9.16 -6.17
C PRO A 219 41.04 -10.65 -6.06
N TRP A 220 40.57 -11.48 -7.00
CA TRP A 220 40.83 -12.92 -6.96
C TRP A 220 42.20 -13.22 -7.57
N ALA A 221 43.26 -12.71 -6.95
CA ALA A 221 44.51 -13.45 -6.89
C ALA A 221 44.30 -14.52 -5.83
N CYS A 222 43.99 -15.74 -6.26
CA CYS A 222 44.08 -16.92 -5.42
C CYS A 222 45.56 -17.08 -5.06
N THR A 223 45.98 -16.56 -3.91
CA THR A 223 47.28 -16.94 -3.34
C THR A 223 47.13 -18.34 -2.77
N ARG A 224 47.84 -19.29 -3.39
CA ARG A 224 48.18 -20.57 -2.78
C ARG A 224 49.09 -20.35 -1.57
#